data_AF-Q7V7C3-F1
#
_entry.id   AF-Q7V7C3-F1
#
_cell.length_a   1.000
_cell.length_b   1.000
_cell.length_c   1.000
_cell.angle_alpha   90.00
_cell.angle_beta   90.00
_cell.angle_gamma   90.00
#
_symmetry.space_group_name_H-M   'P 1'
#
loop_
_entity.id
_entity.type
_entity.pdbx_description
1 polymer ?
#
loop_
_entity_poly.entity_id
_entity_poly.type
_entity_poly.pdbx_seq_one_letter_code
_entity_poly.pdbx_strand_id
1 'polypeptide(L)'
;MQSDGISEWSHAFLMLSATFDGCAKRYERFCQRYRHHGKGAPKCHWGSRILKRLVSSARTRSKKNKISPGQQRLPLAWDIRLNQIPEDWHQLAVKYKKNGIRDGDIQFTC
;
A
#
# COMPACT_ATOMS: atom_id res chain seq x y z
N MET A 1 -37.99 -46.06 -15.29
CA MET A 1 -37.78 -45.00 -16.29
C MET A 1 -36.50 -44.27 -15.90
N GLN A 2 -35.44 -44.43 -16.70
CA GLN A 2 -34.18 -43.73 -16.48
C GLN A 2 -34.44 -42.26 -16.80
N SER A 3 -34.34 -41.38 -15.79
CA SER A 3 -34.43 -39.95 -16.02
C SER A 3 -33.14 -39.52 -16.71
N ASP A 4 -33.18 -39.26 -18.01
CA ASP A 4 -31.99 -38.91 -18.81
C ASP A 4 -31.37 -37.55 -18.43
N GLY A 5 -31.87 -36.85 -17.39
CA GLY A 5 -31.37 -35.55 -16.93
C GLY A 5 -31.55 -34.41 -17.95
N ILE A 6 -31.98 -34.71 -19.17
CA ILE A 6 -32.19 -33.74 -20.27
C ILE A 6 -33.36 -32.80 -19.96
N SER A 7 -34.36 -33.24 -19.18
CA SER A 7 -35.53 -32.41 -18.82
C SER A 7 -35.23 -31.30 -17.81
N GLU A 8 -34.04 -31.27 -17.20
CA GLU A 8 -33.64 -30.20 -16.27
C GLU A 8 -33.08 -28.97 -16.99
N TRP A 9 -32.74 -29.08 -18.28
CA TRP A 9 -32.12 -28.00 -19.04
C TRP A 9 -33.17 -27.08 -19.68
N SER A 10 -32.93 -25.77 -19.61
CA SER A 10 -33.82 -24.78 -20.23
C SER A 10 -33.97 -24.98 -21.74
N HIS A 11 -35.15 -24.66 -22.29
CA HIS A 11 -35.42 -24.78 -23.74
C HIS A 11 -34.42 -23.97 -24.59
N ALA A 12 -33.97 -22.81 -24.09
CA ALA A 12 -32.96 -21.99 -24.76
C ALA A 12 -31.59 -22.68 -24.90
N PHE A 13 -31.21 -23.54 -23.94
CA PHE A 13 -29.98 -24.33 -24.02
C PHE A 13 -30.09 -25.42 -25.09
N LEU A 14 -31.24 -26.11 -25.15
CA LEU A 14 -31.46 -27.17 -26.14
C LEU A 14 -31.54 -26.62 -27.58
N MET A 15 -31.96 -25.36 -27.76
CA MET A 15 -31.93 -24.69 -29.06
C MET A 15 -30.51 -24.36 -29.56
N LEU A 16 -29.45 -24.53 -28.75
CA LEU A 16 -28.10 -24.20 -29.16
C LEU A 16 -27.58 -25.11 -30.27
N SER A 17 -27.94 -26.39 -30.30
CA SER A 17 -27.57 -27.31 -31.38
C SER A 17 -28.46 -28.55 -31.40
N ALA A 18 -28.43 -29.31 -32.51
CA ALA A 18 -29.23 -30.53 -32.65
C ALA A 18 -28.77 -31.69 -31.74
N THR A 19 -27.57 -31.61 -31.15
CA THR A 19 -27.01 -32.68 -30.30
C THR A 19 -26.67 -32.15 -28.91
N PHE A 20 -26.84 -32.96 -27.87
CA PHE A 20 -26.57 -32.54 -26.49
C PHE A 20 -25.10 -32.13 -26.28
N ASP A 21 -24.15 -32.89 -26.85
CA ASP A 21 -22.71 -32.55 -26.83
C ASP A 21 -22.42 -31.20 -27.53
N GLY A 22 -23.16 -30.89 -28.60
CA GLY A 22 -23.05 -29.61 -29.28
C GLY A 22 -23.59 -28.45 -28.43
N CYS A 23 -24.65 -28.68 -27.64
CA CYS A 23 -25.19 -27.68 -26.71
C CYS A 23 -24.18 -27.42 -25.58
N ALA A 24 -23.61 -28.47 -25.01
CA ALA A 24 -22.57 -28.37 -23.97
C ALA A 24 -21.36 -27.56 -24.47
N LYS A 25 -20.82 -27.87 -25.66
CA LYS A 25 -19.69 -27.14 -26.26
C LYS A 25 -19.99 -25.67 -26.56
N ARG A 26 -21.19 -25.36 -27.07
CA ARG A 26 -21.59 -23.97 -27.34
C ARG A 26 -21.78 -23.18 -26.05
N TYR A 27 -22.35 -23.81 -25.02
CA TYR A 27 -22.52 -23.23 -23.71
C TYR A 27 -21.18 -23.01 -22.99
N GLU A 28 -20.23 -23.94 -23.10
CA GLU A 28 -18.86 -23.78 -22.60
C GLU A 28 -18.20 -22.51 -23.18
N ARG A 29 -18.28 -22.32 -24.51
CA ARG A 29 -17.76 -21.11 -25.16
C ARG A 29 -18.48 -19.84 -24.73
N PHE A 30 -19.77 -19.93 -24.42
CA PHE A 30 -20.52 -18.82 -23.85
C PHE A 30 -19.99 -18.47 -22.46
N CYS A 31 -19.83 -19.47 -21.58
CA CYS A 31 -19.26 -19.29 -20.24
C CYS A 31 -17.84 -18.71 -20.29
N GLN A 32 -16.98 -19.17 -21.22
CA GLN A 32 -15.63 -18.63 -21.39
C GLN A 32 -15.65 -17.14 -21.75
N ARG A 33 -16.58 -16.71 -22.60
CA ARG A 33 -16.74 -15.30 -22.99
C ARG A 33 -17.40 -14.43 -21.92
N TYR A 34 -18.35 -15.00 -21.18
CA TYR A 34 -19.04 -14.31 -20.10
C TYR A 34 -18.20 -14.24 -18.81
N ARG A 35 -17.18 -15.10 -18.69
CA ARG A 35 -16.27 -15.11 -17.55
C ARG A 35 -15.64 -13.73 -17.41
N HIS A 36 -15.94 -13.06 -16.30
CA HIS A 36 -15.40 -11.74 -16.01
C HIS A 36 -13.86 -11.80 -16.00
N HIS A 37 -13.23 -11.19 -17.01
CA HIS A 37 -11.80 -11.00 -17.00
C HIS A 37 -11.46 -10.07 -15.84
N GLY A 38 -10.66 -10.57 -14.89
CA GLY A 38 -10.22 -9.78 -13.75
C GLY A 38 -9.69 -8.44 -14.23
N LYS A 39 -10.17 -7.33 -13.65
CA LYS A 39 -9.63 -6.01 -13.96
C LYS A 39 -8.16 -6.06 -13.58
N GLY A 40 -7.28 -5.70 -14.52
CA GLY A 40 -5.86 -5.52 -14.20
C GLY A 40 -5.71 -4.56 -13.02
N ALA A 41 -4.69 -4.76 -12.19
CA ALA A 41 -4.45 -3.89 -11.04
C ALA A 41 -4.42 -2.41 -11.50
N PRO A 42 -5.12 -1.50 -10.81
CA PRO A 42 -5.14 -0.10 -11.19
C PRO A 42 -3.72 0.47 -11.12
N LYS A 43 -3.28 1.15 -12.19
CA LYS A 43 -1.96 1.81 -12.22
C LYS A 43 -1.98 3.01 -11.28
N CYS A 44 -1.36 2.85 -10.11
CA CYS A 44 -1.18 3.90 -9.11
C CYS A 44 0.03 4.79 -9.49
N HIS A 45 -0.23 6.00 -9.98
CA HIS A 45 0.83 6.96 -10.33
C HIS A 45 1.23 7.90 -9.18
N TRP A 46 0.68 7.70 -7.98
CA TRP A 46 0.98 8.54 -6.81
C TRP A 46 2.47 8.57 -6.49
N GLY A 47 3.11 7.40 -6.38
CA GLY A 47 4.53 7.28 -6.08
C GLY A 47 5.41 7.97 -7.13
N SER A 48 5.21 7.65 -8.42
CA SER A 48 6.01 8.25 -9.50
C SER A 48 5.80 9.77 -9.64
N ARG A 49 4.59 10.29 -9.37
CA ARG A 49 4.31 11.73 -9.41
C ARG A 49 4.93 12.48 -8.22
N ILE A 50 4.82 11.92 -7.01
CA ILE A 50 5.40 12.52 -5.80
C ILE A 50 6.93 12.50 -5.88
N LEU A 51 7.53 11.35 -6.21
CA LEU A 51 8.99 11.21 -6.27
C LEU A 51 9.61 12.15 -7.30
N LYS A 52 9.03 12.27 -8.50
CA LYS A 52 9.52 13.23 -9.50
C LYS A 52 9.53 14.66 -8.97
N ARG A 53 8.44 15.10 -8.32
CA ARG A 53 8.35 16.45 -7.72
C ARG A 53 9.41 16.66 -6.64
N LEU A 54 9.57 15.70 -5.73
CA LEU A 54 10.54 15.77 -4.64
C LEU A 54 11.99 15.84 -5.16
N VAL A 55 12.34 14.98 -6.12
CA VAL A 55 13.68 14.94 -6.73
C VAL A 55 13.99 16.24 -7.48
N SER A 56 13.03 16.76 -8.27
CA SER A 56 13.18 18.03 -8.97
C SER A 56 13.38 19.20 -8.00
N SER A 57 12.58 19.29 -6.93
CA SER A 57 12.71 20.34 -5.91
C SER A 57 13.97 20.20 -5.05
N ALA A 58 14.45 18.98 -4.81
CA ALA A 58 15.68 18.74 -4.05
C ALA A 58 16.95 19.15 -4.79
N ARG A 59 16.91 19.16 -6.13
CA ARG A 59 18.02 19.55 -7.02
C ARG A 59 18.20 21.07 -7.11
N THR A 60 17.14 21.84 -6.90
CA THR A 60 17.18 23.32 -6.97
C THR A 60 17.31 24.01 -5.60
N ARG A 61 17.08 23.30 -4.49
CA ARG A 61 17.22 23.88 -3.13
C ARG A 61 18.64 23.79 -2.58
N SER A 62 19.16 24.93 -2.11
CA SER A 62 20.39 25.02 -1.30
C SER A 62 20.30 24.15 -0.05
N LYS A 63 21.39 23.44 0.30
CA LYS A 63 21.49 22.54 1.45
C LYS A 63 21.11 23.21 2.79
N LYS A 64 21.27 24.54 2.91
CA LYS A 64 21.01 25.31 4.15
C LYS A 64 19.53 25.37 4.54
N ASN A 65 18.61 25.16 3.60
CA ASN A 65 17.15 25.24 3.84
C ASN A 65 16.43 23.90 3.53
N LYS A 66 17.16 22.77 3.55
CA LYS A 66 16.55 21.45 3.33
C LYS A 66 15.86 20.96 4.59
N ILE A 67 14.53 20.93 4.55
CA ILE A 67 13.69 20.21 5.50
C ILE A 67 13.20 18.97 4.77
N SER A 68 13.35 17.78 5.35
CA SER A 68 12.94 16.55 4.69
C SER A 68 11.42 16.52 4.51
N PRO A 69 10.89 15.94 3.43
CA PRO A 69 9.44 15.78 3.27
C PRO A 69 8.84 15.04 4.47
N GLY A 70 7.87 15.65 5.15
CA GLY A 70 7.27 15.12 6.38
C GLY A 70 7.82 15.74 7.68
N GLN A 71 8.87 16.56 7.64
CA GLN A 71 9.34 17.32 8.79
C GLN A 71 8.77 18.74 8.77
N GLN A 72 8.26 19.21 9.91
CA GLN A 72 7.84 20.60 10.11
C GLN A 72 8.95 21.37 10.83
N ARG A 73 9.26 22.59 10.38
CA ARG A 73 10.11 23.51 11.15
C ARG A 73 9.30 23.98 12.35
N LEU A 74 9.76 23.65 13.55
CA LEU A 74 9.17 24.20 14.76
C LEU A 74 9.49 25.70 14.84
N PRO A 75 8.53 26.56 15.27
CA PRO A 75 8.76 28.00 15.47
C PRO A 75 9.89 28.32 16.46
N LEU A 76 10.24 27.35 17.31
CA LEU A 76 11.38 27.39 18.24
C LEU A 76 12.48 26.42 17.75
N ALA A 77 13.17 26.74 16.66
CA ALA A 77 14.51 26.20 16.45
C ALA A 77 15.48 26.98 17.38
N TRP A 78 15.30 26.75 18.68
CA TRP A 78 16.07 27.24 19.82
C TRP A 78 17.23 28.20 19.50
N ASP A 79 17.00 29.50 19.64
CA ASP A 79 18.00 30.40 20.24
C ASP A 79 18.04 30.12 21.76
N ILE A 80 18.17 28.85 22.17
CA ILE A 80 18.61 28.53 23.52
C ILE A 80 20.05 28.99 23.54
N ARG A 81 20.26 30.21 24.03
CA ARG A 81 21.56 30.63 24.55
C ARG A 81 21.93 29.52 25.53
N LEU A 82 22.89 28.67 25.15
CA LEU A 82 23.40 27.54 25.95
C LEU A 82 23.72 27.92 27.40
N ASN A 83 23.87 29.22 27.67
CA ASN A 83 24.14 29.81 28.97
C ASN A 83 22.90 29.98 29.87
N GLN A 84 21.69 29.61 29.44
CA GLN A 84 20.46 29.65 30.25
C GLN A 84 19.81 28.27 30.43
N ILE A 85 20.58 27.19 30.34
CA ILE A 85 20.06 25.89 30.78
C ILE A 85 20.04 25.92 32.31
N PRO A 86 18.88 25.82 32.98
CA PRO A 86 18.85 25.77 34.44
C PRO A 86 19.61 24.53 34.92
N GLU A 87 20.45 24.68 35.94
CA GLU A 87 21.34 23.63 36.45
C GLU A 87 20.58 22.32 36.78
N ASP A 88 19.33 22.44 37.22
CA ASP A 88 18.43 21.34 37.53
C ASP A 88 18.21 20.40 36.32
N TRP A 89 18.23 20.93 35.10
CA TRP A 89 18.07 20.15 33.87
C TRP A 89 19.33 19.35 33.54
N HIS A 90 20.52 19.87 33.87
CA HIS A 90 21.78 19.14 33.74
C HIS A 90 21.80 17.92 34.67
N GLN A 91 21.34 18.09 35.91
CA GLN A 91 21.27 16.99 36.88
C GLN A 91 20.34 15.87 36.43
N LEU A 92 19.19 16.22 35.85
CA LEU A 92 18.28 15.24 35.25
C LEU A 92 18.95 14.49 34.09
N ALA A 93 19.58 15.21 33.16
CA ALA A 93 20.27 14.58 32.03
C ALA A 93 21.37 13.60 32.46
N VAL A 94 22.17 13.97 33.48
CA VAL A 94 23.20 13.10 34.07
C VAL A 94 22.57 11.87 34.74
N LYS A 95 21.47 12.04 35.47
CA LYS A 95 20.72 10.93 36.11
C LYS A 95 20.19 9.93 35.08
N TYR A 96 19.64 10.41 33.96
CA TYR A 96 19.14 9.53 32.89
C TYR A 96 20.28 8.90 32.07
N LYS A 97 21.39 9.60 31.84
CA LYS A 97 22.60 9.03 31.20
C LYS A 97 23.18 7.87 32.02
N LYS A 98 23.15 7.97 33.35
CA LYS A 98 23.61 6.92 34.27
C LYS A 98 22.69 5.70 34.31
N ASN A 99 21.42 5.87 33.96
CA ASN A 99 20.39 4.82 33.95
C ASN A 99 20.09 4.27 32.55
N GLY A 100 21.03 4.41 31.61
CA GLY A 100 20.82 4.08 30.20
C GLY A 100 20.26 2.67 29.98
N ILE A 101 19.04 2.61 29.43
CA ILE A 101 18.50 1.43 28.74
C ILE A 101 19.51 1.06 27.65
N ARG A 102 20.00 -0.18 27.69
CA ARG A 102 20.95 -0.71 26.71
C ARG A 102 20.23 -0.78 25.36
N ASP A 103 20.86 -0.25 24.32
CA ASP A 103 20.38 -0.10 22.94
C ASP A 103 20.24 -1.45 22.18
N GLY A 104 20.00 -2.56 22.89
CA GLY A 104 20.08 -3.93 22.39
C GLY A 104 18.84 -4.81 22.56
N ASP A 105 17.82 -4.39 23.32
CA ASP A 105 16.69 -5.26 23.67
C ASP A 105 15.42 -5.01 22.83
N ILE A 106 15.47 -4.13 21.84
CA ILE A 106 14.35 -3.93 20.91
C ILE A 106 14.50 -4.91 19.74
N GLN A 107 14.27 -6.20 20.01
CA GLN A 107 14.01 -7.15 18.94
C GLN A 107 12.57 -6.94 18.44
N PHE A 108 12.42 -6.28 17.30
CA PHE A 108 11.21 -6.43 16.50
C PHE A 108 11.29 -7.78 15.78
N THR A 109 10.72 -8.82 16.40
CA THR A 109 10.44 -10.07 15.69
C THR A 109 9.26 -9.83 14.75
N CYS A 110 9.50 -9.98 13.44
CA CYS A 110 8.46 -10.28 12.44
C CYS A 110 8.22 -11.78 12.37
#